data_AF-A0A413B9U4-F1
#
_entry.id   AF-A0A413B9U4-F1
#
_cell.length_a   1.000
_cell.length_b   1.000
_cell.length_c   1.000
_cell.angle_alpha   90.00
_cell.angle_beta   90.00
_cell.angle_gamma   90.00
#
_symmetry.space_group_name_H-M   'P 1'
#
loop_
_entity.id
_entity.type
_entity.pdbx_description
1 polymer ?
#
loop_
_entity_poly.entity_id
_entity_poly.type
_entity_poly.pdbx_seq_one_letter_code
_entity_poly.pdbx_strand_id
1 'polypeptide(L)'
;MNYTTYLFDFDYTLADSSRGIVTCFRNVLNRHGYTRPTDNDIKRTIGKTLEESFSILSGVTDTRQLAEFKKEYIKEADTHMTVNTVLFLETKSVLAALKDSGARIGIISTKFRYRIKELLDQHFPEDFLDIIIGGEDVQTPKPSPEGLLLAIRQLHATKAETLYIGDSTVDAETAQKAGVDFAGITHGMTTAEELKKYPHKKIMSSLEELLEREPLPAAAPPKNISVRRIALLLLLFAAFAALFYFLLLI
;
A
#
# COMPACT_ATOMS: atom_id res chain seq x y z
N MET A 1 5.47 -14.20 5.34
CA MET A 1 5.61 -13.39 6.58
C MET A 1 4.23 -12.84 6.90
N ASN A 2 3.81 -12.78 8.16
CA ASN A 2 2.54 -12.14 8.53
C ASN A 2 2.84 -10.74 9.04
N TYR A 3 2.43 -9.72 8.28
CA TYR A 3 2.47 -8.34 8.73
C TYR A 3 1.41 -8.13 9.82
N THR A 4 1.69 -7.27 10.79
CA THR A 4 0.75 -6.89 11.87
C THR A 4 0.27 -5.45 11.70
N THR A 5 0.87 -4.70 10.78
CA THR A 5 0.56 -3.30 10.50
C THR A 5 0.45 -3.09 8.99
N TYR A 6 -0.69 -2.59 8.53
CA TYR A 6 -0.99 -2.35 7.12
C TYR A 6 -1.28 -0.86 6.93
N LEU A 7 -0.42 -0.19 6.18
CA LEU A 7 -0.51 1.23 5.91
C LEU A 7 -0.83 1.43 4.43
N PHE A 8 -1.86 2.21 4.14
CA PHE A 8 -2.39 2.35 2.79
C PHE A 8 -2.22 3.79 2.30
N ASP A 9 -1.96 3.99 1.01
CA ASP A 9 -2.37 5.24 0.37
C ASP A 9 -3.91 5.30 0.28
N PHE A 10 -4.44 6.44 -0.12
CA PHE A 10 -5.87 6.68 -0.21
C PHE A 10 -6.37 6.78 -1.65
N ASP A 11 -6.02 7.86 -2.36
CA ASP A 11 -6.47 8.09 -3.73
C ASP A 11 -5.92 6.98 -4.64
N TYR A 12 -6.78 6.38 -5.45
CA TYR A 12 -6.49 5.18 -6.26
C TYR A 12 -6.04 3.92 -5.51
N THR A 13 -5.94 3.92 -4.18
CA THR A 13 -5.65 2.70 -3.41
C THR A 13 -6.88 2.19 -2.70
N LEU A 14 -7.46 3.01 -1.81
CA LEU A 14 -8.70 2.70 -1.08
C LEU A 14 -9.94 3.32 -1.73
N ALA A 15 -9.77 4.37 -2.53
CA ALA A 15 -10.88 5.07 -3.16
C ALA A 15 -10.55 5.55 -4.57
N ASP A 16 -11.52 5.44 -5.48
CA ASP A 16 -11.51 6.19 -6.74
C ASP A 16 -12.07 7.60 -6.46
N SER A 17 -11.15 8.55 -6.27
CA SER A 17 -11.42 9.98 -6.15
C SER A 17 -11.18 10.74 -7.45
N SER A 18 -10.88 10.03 -8.55
CA SER A 18 -10.36 10.64 -9.76
C SER A 18 -11.35 11.61 -10.41
N ARG A 19 -12.65 11.32 -10.34
CA ARG A 19 -13.68 12.22 -10.86
C ARG A 19 -13.70 13.56 -10.11
N GLY A 20 -13.58 13.52 -8.78
CA GLY A 20 -13.49 14.72 -7.95
C GLY A 20 -12.21 15.51 -8.24
N ILE A 21 -11.07 14.83 -8.29
CA ILE A 21 -9.77 15.45 -8.58
C ILE A 21 -9.75 16.11 -9.96
N VAL A 22 -10.17 15.40 -11.01
CA VAL A 22 -10.24 15.92 -12.38
C VAL A 22 -11.13 17.16 -12.45
N THR A 23 -12.30 17.13 -11.80
CA THR A 23 -13.22 18.27 -11.77
C THR A 23 -12.55 19.49 -11.13
N CYS A 24 -11.92 19.32 -9.97
CA CYS A 24 -11.29 20.42 -9.24
C CYS A 24 -10.11 21.01 -10.02
N PHE A 25 -9.20 20.17 -10.54
CA PHE A 25 -8.08 20.64 -11.36
C PHE A 25 -8.56 21.34 -12.62
N ARG A 26 -9.51 20.75 -13.36
CA ARG A 26 -10.05 21.34 -14.59
C ARG A 26 -10.64 22.72 -14.34
N ASN A 27 -11.41 22.90 -13.27
CA ASN A 27 -12.01 24.18 -12.95
C ASN A 27 -10.95 25.26 -12.72
N VAL A 28 -9.91 24.97 -11.93
CA VAL A 28 -8.81 25.90 -11.69
C VAL A 28 -8.01 26.16 -12.97
N LEU A 29 -7.58 25.12 -13.67
CA LEU A 29 -6.80 25.25 -14.91
C LEU A 29 -7.54 26.09 -15.97
N ASN A 30 -8.84 25.84 -16.18
CA ASN A 30 -9.64 26.58 -17.14
C ASN A 30 -9.80 28.06 -16.77
N ARG A 31 -9.96 28.40 -15.48
CA ARG A 31 -10.04 29.80 -15.01
C ARG A 31 -8.80 30.60 -15.39
N HIS A 32 -7.64 29.95 -15.40
CA HIS A 32 -6.36 30.56 -15.73
C HIS A 32 -5.92 30.33 -17.19
N GLY A 33 -6.83 29.84 -18.05
CA GLY A 33 -6.60 29.69 -19.49
C GLY A 33 -5.82 28.43 -19.91
N TYR A 34 -5.53 27.51 -18.99
CA TYR A 34 -4.84 26.25 -19.27
C TYR A 34 -5.82 25.15 -19.70
N THR A 35 -6.22 25.17 -20.97
CA THR A 35 -7.26 24.25 -21.50
C THR A 35 -6.71 23.00 -22.18
N ARG A 36 -5.38 22.90 -22.33
CA ARG A 36 -4.72 21.77 -23.02
C ARG A 36 -4.73 20.45 -22.24
N PRO A 37 -4.56 20.42 -20.89
CA PRO A 37 -4.49 19.15 -20.16
C PRO A 37 -5.76 18.31 -20.29
N THR A 38 -5.58 17.04 -20.65
CA THR A 38 -6.65 16.04 -20.72
C THR A 38 -6.99 15.45 -19.34
N ASP A 39 -8.10 14.71 -19.24
CA ASP A 39 -8.40 13.91 -18.04
C ASP A 39 -7.23 13.00 -17.64
N ASN A 40 -6.61 12.35 -18.62
CA ASN A 40 -5.52 11.42 -18.36
C ASN A 40 -4.26 12.14 -17.90
N ASP A 41 -3.98 13.35 -18.41
CA ASP A 41 -2.86 14.16 -17.92
C ASP A 41 -3.06 14.50 -16.44
N ILE A 42 -4.26 14.92 -16.05
CA ILE A 42 -4.60 15.21 -14.64
C ILE A 42 -4.52 13.93 -13.79
N LYS A 43 -5.11 12.82 -14.26
CA LYS A 43 -5.10 11.55 -13.51
C LYS A 43 -3.68 11.02 -13.28
N ARG A 44 -2.74 11.28 -14.20
CA ARG A 44 -1.32 10.91 -14.07
C ARG A 44 -0.57 11.70 -13.00
N THR A 45 -1.12 12.79 -12.48
CA THR A 45 -0.53 13.54 -11.36
C THR A 45 -1.14 13.16 -10.00
N ILE A 46 -2.16 12.31 -9.95
CA ILE A 46 -2.75 11.83 -8.69
C ILE A 46 -1.67 11.14 -7.84
N GLY A 47 -1.64 11.46 -6.54
CA GLY A 47 -0.60 11.03 -5.59
C GLY A 47 0.53 12.06 -5.38
N LYS A 48 0.72 13.01 -6.31
CA LYS A 48 1.65 14.14 -6.15
C LYS A 48 1.02 15.27 -5.33
N THR A 49 1.83 16.25 -4.93
CA THR A 49 1.29 17.48 -4.34
C THR A 49 0.46 18.28 -5.34
N LEU A 50 -0.41 19.16 -4.84
CA LEU A 50 -1.20 20.04 -5.70
C LEU A 50 -0.30 20.98 -6.50
N GLU A 51 0.72 21.54 -5.85
CA GLU A 51 1.69 22.44 -6.47
C GLU A 51 2.47 21.75 -7.61
N GLU A 52 3.01 20.54 -7.38
CA GLU A 52 3.68 19.76 -8.43
C GLU A 52 2.73 19.41 -9.58
N SER A 53 1.51 19.01 -9.25
CA SER A 53 0.49 18.68 -10.25
C SER A 53 0.16 19.88 -11.13
N PHE A 54 -0.11 21.04 -10.52
CA PHE A 54 -0.34 22.27 -11.27
C PHE A 54 0.88 22.68 -12.10
N SER A 55 2.09 22.54 -11.56
CA SER A 55 3.31 22.83 -12.30
C SER A 55 3.45 21.95 -13.56
N ILE A 56 3.21 20.64 -13.44
CA ILE A 56 3.25 19.69 -14.56
C ILE A 56 2.18 20.05 -15.62
N LEU A 57 0.96 20.36 -15.19
CA LEU A 57 -0.18 20.56 -16.09
C LEU A 57 -0.19 21.93 -16.78
N SER A 58 0.36 22.96 -16.14
CA SER A 58 0.35 24.33 -16.64
C SER A 58 1.70 24.83 -17.15
N GLY A 59 2.81 24.20 -16.74
CA GLY A 59 4.17 24.69 -16.96
C GLY A 59 4.60 25.82 -16.01
N VAL A 60 3.73 26.24 -15.08
CA VAL A 60 4.04 27.29 -14.11
C VAL A 60 5.08 26.80 -13.10
N THR A 61 6.08 27.64 -12.82
CA THR A 61 7.12 27.39 -11.81
C THR A 61 7.17 28.43 -10.70
N ASP A 62 6.43 29.53 -10.82
CA ASP A 62 6.31 30.53 -9.75
C ASP A 62 5.54 29.96 -8.56
N THR A 63 6.22 29.84 -7.42
CA THR A 63 5.67 29.19 -6.22
C THR A 63 4.49 29.95 -5.63
N ARG A 64 4.43 31.27 -5.79
CA ARG A 64 3.29 32.08 -5.33
C ARG A 64 2.05 31.78 -6.17
N GLN A 65 2.18 31.73 -7.48
CA GLN A 65 1.07 31.35 -8.36
C GLN A 65 0.57 29.93 -8.09
N LEU A 66 1.48 28.96 -7.90
CA LEU A 66 1.10 27.58 -7.55
C LEU A 66 0.38 27.50 -6.19
N ALA A 67 0.79 28.32 -5.21
CA ALA A 67 0.10 28.41 -3.93
C ALA A 67 -1.32 28.98 -4.06
N GLU A 68 -1.55 29.93 -4.96
CA GLU A 68 -2.90 30.43 -5.26
C GLU A 68 -3.76 29.36 -5.97
N PHE A 69 -3.22 28.62 -6.93
CA PHE A 69 -3.94 27.50 -7.55
C PHE A 69 -4.35 26.43 -6.54
N LYS A 70 -3.47 26.11 -5.59
CA LYS A 70 -3.79 25.22 -4.47
C LYS A 70 -4.94 25.74 -3.61
N LYS A 71 -4.96 27.04 -3.27
CA LYS A 71 -6.07 27.63 -2.51
C LYS A 71 -7.40 27.53 -3.27
N GLU A 72 -7.39 27.84 -4.56
CA GLU A 72 -8.57 27.68 -5.41
C GLU A 72 -9.02 26.23 -5.51
N TYR A 73 -8.08 25.29 -5.66
CA TYR A 73 -8.37 23.86 -5.69
C TYR A 73 -9.03 23.39 -4.39
N ILE A 74 -8.53 23.84 -3.22
CA ILE A 74 -9.12 23.49 -1.93
C ILE A 74 -10.59 23.93 -1.87
N LYS A 75 -10.89 25.13 -2.39
CA LYS A 75 -12.26 25.63 -2.48
C LYS A 75 -13.14 24.81 -3.43
N GLU A 76 -12.62 24.37 -4.58
CA GLU A 76 -13.33 23.44 -5.46
C GLU A 76 -13.59 22.10 -4.76
N ALA A 77 -12.58 21.59 -4.05
CA ALA A 77 -12.68 20.35 -3.32
C ALA A 77 -13.73 20.40 -2.21
N ASP A 78 -14.00 21.57 -1.61
CA ASP A 78 -15.07 21.75 -0.59
C ASP A 78 -16.43 21.35 -1.15
N THR A 79 -16.63 21.55 -2.45
CA THR A 79 -17.91 21.27 -3.11
C THR A 79 -17.89 19.93 -3.85
N HIS A 80 -16.77 19.56 -4.45
CA HIS A 80 -16.73 18.51 -5.46
C HIS A 80 -15.98 17.26 -5.04
N MET A 81 -15.16 17.27 -3.98
CA MET A 81 -14.27 16.12 -3.70
C MET A 81 -15.05 14.91 -3.19
N THR A 82 -15.71 15.06 -2.04
CA THR A 82 -16.33 13.95 -1.30
C THR A 82 -17.48 13.33 -2.07
N VAL A 83 -18.35 14.15 -2.67
CA VAL A 83 -19.49 13.68 -3.49
C VAL A 83 -19.08 12.94 -4.77
N ASN A 84 -17.80 13.03 -5.18
CA ASN A 84 -17.25 12.38 -6.36
C ASN A 84 -16.15 11.37 -6.03
N THR A 85 -16.05 10.95 -4.77
CA THR A 85 -15.12 9.90 -4.33
C THR A 85 -15.91 8.66 -3.91
N VAL A 86 -15.49 7.49 -4.40
CA VAL A 86 -16.12 6.21 -4.08
C VAL A 86 -15.05 5.24 -3.60
N LEU A 87 -15.28 4.55 -2.48
CA LEU A 87 -14.38 3.47 -2.05
C LEU A 87 -14.37 2.35 -3.09
N PHE A 88 -13.23 1.70 -3.30
CA PHE A 88 -13.22 0.47 -4.09
C PHE A 88 -14.06 -0.60 -3.41
N LEU A 89 -14.62 -1.51 -4.20
CA LEU A 89 -15.67 -2.44 -3.76
C LEU A 89 -15.21 -3.29 -2.57
N GLU A 90 -13.97 -3.73 -2.61
CA GLU A 90 -13.34 -4.60 -1.63
C GLU A 90 -12.75 -3.85 -0.42
N THR A 91 -12.66 -2.51 -0.46
CA THR A 91 -11.99 -1.73 0.58
C THR A 91 -12.58 -2.01 1.97
N LYS A 92 -13.90 -2.02 2.09
CA LYS A 92 -14.55 -2.22 3.40
C LYS A 92 -14.30 -3.62 3.95
N SER A 93 -14.48 -4.66 3.12
CA SER A 93 -14.32 -6.04 3.55
C SER A 93 -12.87 -6.37 3.90
N VAL A 94 -11.91 -5.87 3.12
CA VAL A 94 -10.48 -6.11 3.37
C VAL A 94 -10.01 -5.42 4.64
N LEU A 95 -10.34 -4.14 4.85
CA LEU A 95 -9.96 -3.43 6.07
C LEU A 95 -10.58 -4.07 7.33
N ALA A 96 -11.85 -4.52 7.24
CA ALA A 96 -12.49 -5.22 8.34
C ALA A 96 -11.82 -6.56 8.65
N ALA A 97 -11.51 -7.37 7.62
CA ALA A 97 -10.82 -8.64 7.79
C ALA A 97 -9.41 -8.48 8.39
N LEU A 98 -8.69 -7.43 8.01
CA LEU A 98 -7.39 -7.11 8.62
C LEU A 98 -7.55 -6.74 10.11
N LYS A 99 -8.56 -5.93 10.46
CA LYS A 99 -8.84 -5.61 11.88
C LYS A 99 -9.27 -6.83 12.68
N ASP A 100 -10.10 -7.69 12.13
CA ASP A 100 -10.53 -8.94 12.77
C ASP A 100 -9.35 -9.90 13.02
N SER A 101 -8.28 -9.80 12.20
CA SER A 101 -7.04 -10.54 12.42
C SER A 101 -6.13 -9.95 13.51
N GLY A 102 -6.51 -8.81 14.09
CA GLY A 102 -5.74 -8.08 15.10
C GLY A 102 -4.69 -7.14 14.51
N ALA A 103 -4.74 -6.84 13.21
CA ALA A 103 -3.80 -5.93 12.58
C ALA A 103 -4.13 -4.46 12.89
N ARG A 104 -3.09 -3.63 12.98
CA ARG A 104 -3.21 -2.17 12.94
C ARG A 104 -3.36 -1.72 11.49
N ILE A 105 -4.31 -0.85 11.21
CA ILE A 105 -4.51 -0.28 9.87
C ILE A 105 -4.41 1.25 9.91
N GLY A 106 -3.80 1.83 8.88
CA GLY A 106 -3.67 3.28 8.78
C GLY A 106 -3.56 3.79 7.36
N ILE A 107 -3.72 5.10 7.19
CA ILE A 107 -3.63 5.78 5.88
C ILE A 107 -2.50 6.80 5.88
N ILE A 108 -1.65 6.77 4.86
CA ILE A 108 -0.57 7.73 4.62
C ILE A 108 -0.77 8.28 3.22
N SER A 109 -1.18 9.55 3.11
CA SER A 109 -1.54 10.15 1.82
C SER A 109 -1.04 11.57 1.66
N THR A 110 -0.89 12.00 0.41
CA THR A 110 -0.64 13.40 0.06
C THR A 110 -1.93 14.24 0.14
N LYS A 111 -3.10 13.59 0.15
CA LYS A 111 -4.40 14.23 0.37
C LYS A 111 -4.51 14.73 1.80
N PHE A 112 -5.26 15.81 2.00
CA PHE A 112 -5.48 16.35 3.33
C PHE A 112 -6.23 15.35 4.23
N ARG A 113 -5.75 15.16 5.46
CA ARG A 113 -6.32 14.22 6.44
C ARG A 113 -7.79 14.53 6.73
N TYR A 114 -8.14 15.80 6.89
CA TYR A 114 -9.54 16.16 7.15
C TYR A 114 -10.50 15.74 6.01
N ARG A 115 -10.01 15.68 4.77
CA ARG A 115 -10.79 15.20 3.60
C ARG A 115 -10.95 13.70 3.55
N ILE A 116 -9.89 12.98 3.91
CA ILE A 116 -9.96 11.53 4.05
C ILE A 116 -10.99 11.20 5.12
N LYS A 117 -10.91 11.87 6.28
CA LYS A 117 -11.84 11.69 7.38
C LYS A 117 -13.30 11.99 6.98
N GLU A 118 -13.53 13.10 6.29
CA GLU A 118 -14.88 13.48 5.80
C GLU A 118 -15.58 12.37 5.00
N LEU A 119 -14.83 11.65 4.14
CA LEU A 119 -15.38 10.50 3.42
C LEU A 119 -15.52 9.27 4.32
N LEU A 120 -14.47 8.92 5.08
CA LEU A 120 -14.43 7.67 5.85
C LEU A 120 -15.47 7.63 6.97
N ASP A 121 -15.79 8.77 7.59
CA ASP A 121 -16.83 8.88 8.62
C ASP A 121 -18.23 8.48 8.11
N GLN A 122 -18.45 8.47 6.78
CA GLN A 122 -19.71 8.01 6.16
C GLN A 122 -19.76 6.48 5.97
N HIS A 123 -18.65 5.80 6.23
CA HIS A 123 -18.46 4.40 5.83
C HIS A 123 -17.98 3.50 6.97
N PHE A 124 -17.32 4.07 7.96
CA PHE A 124 -16.74 3.35 9.09
C PHE A 124 -17.10 4.06 10.40
N PRO A 125 -17.18 3.32 11.52
CA PRO A 125 -17.31 3.95 12.82
C PRO A 125 -16.09 4.79 13.15
N GLU A 126 -16.26 5.72 14.09
CA GLU A 126 -15.15 6.45 14.69
C GLU A 126 -14.09 5.45 15.22
N ASP A 127 -12.81 5.82 15.12
CA ASP A 127 -11.65 5.01 15.51
C ASP A 127 -11.46 3.66 14.78
N PHE A 128 -12.14 3.42 13.64
CA PHE A 128 -11.90 2.22 12.84
C PHE A 128 -10.45 2.15 12.31
N LEU A 129 -9.90 3.28 11.87
CA LEU A 129 -8.51 3.43 11.44
C LEU A 129 -7.66 3.81 12.66
N ASP A 130 -6.56 3.09 12.89
CA ASP A 130 -5.67 3.37 14.02
C ASP A 130 -4.87 4.67 13.82
N ILE A 131 -4.67 5.08 12.56
CA ILE A 131 -4.00 6.34 12.22
C ILE A 131 -4.35 6.82 10.81
N ILE A 132 -4.43 8.14 10.63
CA ILE A 132 -4.45 8.78 9.32
C ILE A 132 -3.39 9.89 9.36
N ILE A 133 -2.49 9.90 8.38
CA ILE A 133 -1.50 10.94 8.11
C ILE A 133 -1.80 11.49 6.72
N GLY A 134 -2.19 12.76 6.66
CA GLY A 134 -2.44 13.50 5.43
C GLY A 134 -1.30 14.46 5.08
N GLY A 135 -1.48 15.16 3.96
CA GLY A 135 -0.48 16.10 3.45
C GLY A 135 -0.17 17.28 4.37
N GLU A 136 -1.11 17.69 5.23
CA GLU A 136 -0.91 18.76 6.22
C GLU A 136 -0.19 18.30 7.50
N ASP A 137 -0.02 17.00 7.70
CA ASP A 137 0.59 16.44 8.91
C ASP A 137 2.12 16.26 8.77
N VAL A 138 2.69 16.57 7.60
CA VAL A 138 4.12 16.38 7.28
C VAL A 138 4.72 17.66 6.69
N GLN A 139 6.02 17.85 6.91
CA GLN A 139 6.78 18.94 6.27
C GLN A 139 7.17 18.57 4.84
N THR A 140 7.55 17.31 4.61
CA THR A 140 7.97 16.81 3.30
C THR A 140 7.01 15.70 2.84
N PRO A 141 6.24 15.93 1.77
CA PRO A 141 5.28 14.96 1.26
C PRO A 141 5.95 13.78 0.54
N LYS A 142 5.17 12.75 0.21
CA LYS A 142 5.63 11.62 -0.63
C LYS A 142 6.28 12.15 -1.92
N PRO A 143 7.42 11.58 -2.37
CA PRO A 143 8.00 10.29 -1.97
C PRO A 143 8.92 10.35 -0.74
N SER A 144 8.91 11.43 0.05
CA SER A 144 9.57 11.42 1.36
C SER A 144 8.98 10.32 2.26
N PRO A 145 9.80 9.56 3.02
CA PRO A 145 9.32 8.56 3.95
C PRO A 145 8.75 9.16 5.25
N GLU A 146 8.71 10.49 5.39
CA GLU A 146 8.36 11.20 6.63
C GLU A 146 7.03 10.72 7.23
N GLY A 147 5.93 10.78 6.45
CA GLY A 147 4.60 10.38 6.93
C GLY A 147 4.51 8.89 7.28
N LEU A 148 5.15 8.03 6.47
CA LEU A 148 5.18 6.59 6.71
C LEU A 148 5.96 6.24 7.99
N LEU A 149 7.11 6.85 8.21
CA LEU A 149 7.92 6.66 9.43
C LEU A 149 7.26 7.29 10.66
N LEU A 150 6.54 8.40 10.50
CA LEU A 150 5.73 9.00 11.56
C LEU A 150 4.63 8.03 12.00
N ALA A 151 3.91 7.42 11.05
CA ALA A 151 2.85 6.47 11.35
C ALA A 151 3.37 5.23 12.08
N ILE A 152 4.46 4.63 11.59
CA ILE A 152 5.10 3.47 12.24
C ILE A 152 5.48 3.79 13.69
N ARG A 153 6.02 4.99 13.95
CA ARG A 153 6.38 5.44 15.29
C ARG A 153 5.16 5.59 16.21
N GLN A 154 4.12 6.28 15.75
CA GLN A 154 2.91 6.54 16.55
C GLN A 154 2.13 5.27 16.84
N LEU A 155 2.14 4.32 15.91
CA LEU A 155 1.53 3.02 16.12
C LEU A 155 2.35 2.11 17.03
N HIS A 156 3.57 2.47 17.40
CA HIS A 156 4.52 1.57 18.09
C HIS A 156 4.74 0.27 17.30
N ALA A 157 4.92 0.40 15.99
CA ALA A 157 5.24 -0.69 15.08
C ALA A 157 6.72 -0.68 14.67
N THR A 158 7.17 -1.74 14.02
CA THR A 158 8.48 -1.84 13.38
C THR A 158 8.35 -1.88 11.86
N LYS A 159 9.41 -1.50 11.16
CA LYS A 159 9.44 -1.56 9.69
C LYS A 159 9.23 -2.99 9.16
N ALA A 160 9.76 -3.99 9.88
CA ALA A 160 9.72 -5.39 9.49
C ALA A 160 8.32 -6.02 9.60
N GLU A 161 7.44 -5.48 10.45
CA GLU A 161 6.06 -5.95 10.60
C GLU A 161 5.05 -5.08 9.85
N THR A 162 5.53 -4.07 9.11
CA THR A 162 4.70 -3.11 8.37
C THR A 162 4.75 -3.42 6.87
N LEU A 163 3.57 -3.46 6.26
CA LEU A 163 3.40 -3.44 4.81
C LEU A 163 2.80 -2.09 4.40
N TYR A 164 3.41 -1.40 3.43
CA TYR A 164 2.84 -0.22 2.80
C TYR A 164 2.20 -0.60 1.45
N ILE A 165 0.98 -0.15 1.21
CA ILE A 165 0.16 -0.47 0.04
C ILE A 165 -0.16 0.82 -0.70
N GLY A 166 0.12 0.87 -2.00
CA GLY A 166 -0.16 2.05 -2.82
C GLY A 166 -0.22 1.73 -4.31
N ASP A 167 -0.83 2.59 -5.10
CA ASP A 167 -1.01 2.38 -6.53
C ASP A 167 0.13 2.95 -7.37
N SER A 168 0.89 3.91 -6.83
CA SER A 168 1.80 4.74 -7.62
C SER A 168 3.27 4.40 -7.43
N THR A 169 4.11 4.86 -8.38
CA THR A 169 5.58 4.83 -8.19
C THR A 169 6.04 5.75 -7.07
N VAL A 170 5.25 6.78 -6.73
CA VAL A 170 5.51 7.66 -5.57
C VAL A 170 5.40 6.85 -4.28
N ASP A 171 4.42 5.95 -4.17
CA ASP A 171 4.26 5.06 -3.01
C ASP A 171 5.38 4.03 -2.92
N ALA A 172 5.74 3.42 -4.04
CA ALA A 172 6.84 2.46 -4.10
C ALA A 172 8.17 3.11 -3.65
N GLU A 173 8.45 4.33 -4.12
CA GLU A 173 9.63 5.10 -3.70
C GLU A 173 9.56 5.50 -2.22
N THR A 174 8.37 5.85 -1.71
CA THR A 174 8.14 6.15 -0.28
C THR A 174 8.49 4.95 0.61
N ALA A 175 7.97 3.77 0.27
CA ALA A 175 8.26 2.53 0.99
C ALA A 175 9.75 2.18 0.96
N GLN A 176 10.37 2.28 -0.23
CA GLN A 176 11.79 2.00 -0.42
C GLN A 176 12.66 2.92 0.46
N LYS A 177 12.39 4.23 0.46
CA LYS A 177 13.11 5.21 1.30
C LYS A 177 12.86 4.99 2.78
N ALA A 178 11.68 4.50 3.17
CA ALA A 178 11.39 4.15 4.55
C ALA A 178 12.08 2.85 4.99
N GLY A 179 12.43 1.97 4.04
CA GLY A 179 12.89 0.62 4.29
C GLY A 179 11.77 -0.28 4.81
N VAL A 180 10.56 -0.10 4.25
CA VAL A 180 9.33 -0.82 4.58
C VAL A 180 8.94 -1.66 3.36
N ASP A 181 8.38 -2.84 3.60
CA ASP A 181 7.91 -3.68 2.50
C ASP A 181 6.74 -3.03 1.76
N PHE A 182 6.69 -3.19 0.44
CA PHE A 182 5.70 -2.56 -0.43
C PHE A 182 4.85 -3.61 -1.15
N ALA A 183 3.54 -3.39 -1.23
CA ALA A 183 2.65 -4.07 -2.15
C ALA A 183 1.99 -3.03 -3.08
N GLY A 184 2.19 -3.20 -4.39
CA GLY A 184 1.57 -2.33 -5.39
C GLY A 184 0.16 -2.78 -5.72
N ILE A 185 -0.75 -1.85 -6.02
CA ILE A 185 -2.09 -2.15 -6.54
C ILE A 185 -2.37 -1.43 -7.85
N THR A 186 -2.92 -2.11 -8.86
CA THR A 186 -3.14 -1.54 -10.21
C THR A 186 -4.53 -0.93 -10.39
N HIS A 187 -5.02 -0.24 -9.37
CA HIS A 187 -6.28 0.50 -9.41
C HIS A 187 -6.17 1.85 -10.14
N GLY A 188 -5.00 2.50 -10.02
CA GLY A 188 -4.74 3.82 -10.58
C GLY A 188 -4.18 3.78 -12.00
N MET A 189 -3.35 4.79 -12.30
CA MET A 189 -2.79 4.98 -13.65
C MET A 189 -1.45 4.28 -13.86
N THR A 190 -0.78 3.87 -12.78
CA THR A 190 0.51 3.18 -12.84
C THR A 190 0.30 1.71 -13.17
N THR A 191 1.01 1.24 -14.19
CA THR A 191 0.96 -0.14 -14.65
C THR A 191 1.77 -1.07 -13.75
N ALA A 192 1.44 -2.37 -13.78
CA ALA A 192 2.26 -3.39 -13.12
C ALA A 192 3.73 -3.33 -13.54
N GLU A 193 4.03 -3.09 -14.83
CA GLU A 193 5.40 -2.97 -15.34
C GLU A 193 6.15 -1.75 -14.79
N GLU A 194 5.45 -0.65 -14.49
CA GLU A 194 6.04 0.50 -13.82
C GLU A 194 6.35 0.19 -12.34
N LEU A 195 5.44 -0.49 -11.64
CA LEU A 195 5.62 -0.89 -10.23
C LEU A 195 6.73 -1.94 -10.07
N LYS A 196 6.88 -2.88 -11.02
CA LYS A 196 7.92 -3.92 -11.00
C LYS A 196 9.36 -3.37 -10.96
N LYS A 197 9.55 -2.10 -11.33
CA LYS A 197 10.86 -1.43 -11.30
C LYS A 197 11.34 -1.11 -9.88
N TYR A 198 10.46 -1.19 -8.89
CA TYR A 198 10.74 -0.90 -7.49
C TYR A 198 10.74 -2.19 -6.65
N PRO A 199 11.43 -2.23 -5.49
CA PRO A 199 11.30 -3.34 -4.55
C PRO A 199 9.84 -3.52 -4.11
N HIS A 200 9.29 -4.71 -4.27
CA HIS A 200 7.91 -5.04 -3.91
C HIS A 200 7.81 -6.50 -3.45
N LYS A 201 6.76 -6.79 -2.67
CA LYS A 201 6.37 -8.15 -2.28
C LYS A 201 5.34 -8.74 -3.22
N LYS A 202 4.37 -7.92 -3.62
CA LYS A 202 3.27 -8.29 -4.50
C LYS A 202 2.87 -7.09 -5.33
N ILE A 203 2.38 -7.35 -6.54
CA ILE A 203 1.64 -6.38 -7.35
C ILE A 203 0.28 -7.01 -7.57
N MET A 204 -0.75 -6.33 -7.09
CA MET A 204 -2.10 -6.83 -6.97
C MET A 204 -3.02 -6.09 -7.93
N SER A 205 -4.10 -6.75 -8.30
CA SER A 205 -5.21 -6.20 -9.07
C SER A 205 -6.47 -5.98 -8.24
N SER A 206 -6.52 -6.54 -7.03
CA SER A 206 -7.59 -6.38 -6.03
C SER A 206 -6.97 -6.34 -4.63
N LEU A 207 -7.54 -5.55 -3.70
CA LEU A 207 -7.07 -5.58 -2.30
C LEU A 207 -7.36 -6.94 -1.62
N GLU A 208 -8.29 -7.74 -2.12
CA GLU A 208 -8.60 -9.08 -1.56
C GLU A 208 -7.38 -10.00 -1.57
N GLU A 209 -6.46 -9.78 -2.50
CA GLU A 209 -5.18 -10.46 -2.62
C GLU A 209 -4.26 -10.29 -1.39
N LEU A 210 -4.56 -9.32 -0.50
CA LEU A 210 -3.89 -9.16 0.81
C LEU A 210 -4.29 -10.24 1.82
N LEU A 211 -5.47 -10.83 1.65
CA LEU A 211 -6.02 -11.84 2.56
C LEU A 211 -5.65 -13.27 2.13
N GLU A 212 -5.11 -13.42 0.92
CA GLU A 212 -4.61 -14.69 0.41
C GLU A 212 -3.40 -15.13 1.25
N ARG A 213 -3.50 -16.33 1.84
CA ARG A 213 -2.34 -16.95 2.47
C ARG A 213 -1.38 -17.39 1.37
N GLU A 214 -0.09 -17.06 1.52
CA GLU A 214 0.91 -17.70 0.67
C GLU A 214 0.77 -19.23 0.79
N PRO A 215 0.80 -19.97 -0.32
CA PRO A 215 0.83 -21.41 -0.27
C PRO A 215 2.00 -21.84 0.62
N LEU A 216 1.74 -22.74 1.57
CA LEU A 216 2.84 -23.41 2.28
C LEU A 216 3.82 -23.92 1.22
N PRO A 217 5.14 -23.66 1.36
CA PRO A 217 6.12 -24.17 0.41
C PRO A 217 5.87 -25.67 0.27
N ALA A 218 5.72 -26.12 -0.98
CA ALA A 218 5.48 -27.54 -1.26
C ALA A 218 6.49 -28.35 -0.45
N ALA A 219 5.99 -29.27 0.37
CA ALA A 219 6.84 -30.15 1.17
C ALA A 219 7.92 -30.69 0.23
N ALA A 220 9.19 -30.48 0.59
CA ALA A 220 10.30 -30.95 -0.22
C ALA A 220 10.01 -32.42 -0.58
N PRO A 221 10.09 -32.81 -1.86
CA PRO A 221 9.84 -34.19 -2.24
C PRO A 221 10.67 -35.08 -1.33
N PRO A 222 10.10 -36.15 -0.77
CA PRO A 222 10.83 -37.02 0.15
C PRO A 222 12.15 -37.36 -0.53
N LYS A 223 13.27 -37.02 0.11
CA LYS A 223 14.60 -37.33 -0.43
C LYS A 223 14.56 -38.81 -0.79
N ASN A 224 14.80 -39.16 -2.06
CA ASN A 224 14.90 -40.55 -2.48
C ASN A 224 16.00 -41.20 -1.63
N ILE A 225 15.59 -41.90 -0.57
CA ILE A 225 16.51 -42.69 0.24
C ILE A 225 16.87 -43.85 -0.68
N SER A 226 18.09 -43.83 -1.20
CA SER A 226 18.62 -44.92 -2.02
C SER A 226 18.32 -46.26 -1.36
N VAL A 227 17.87 -47.26 -2.13
CA VAL A 227 17.66 -48.63 -1.65
C VAL A 227 18.90 -49.16 -0.91
N ARG A 228 20.11 -48.71 -1.28
CA ARG A 228 21.35 -49.01 -0.56
C ARG A 228 21.40 -48.40 0.86
N ARG A 229 20.87 -47.19 1.05
CA ARG A 229 20.77 -46.56 2.39
C ARG A 229 19.72 -47.25 3.26
N ILE A 230 18.59 -47.66 2.69
CA ILE A 230 17.56 -48.44 3.41
C ILE A 230 18.13 -49.81 3.82
N ALA A 231 18.79 -50.51 2.90
CA ALA A 231 19.42 -51.79 3.18
C ALA A 231 20.52 -51.68 4.25
N LEU A 232 21.34 -50.62 4.19
CA LEU A 232 22.38 -50.37 5.20
C LEU A 232 21.77 -50.07 6.59
N LEU A 233 20.69 -49.28 6.66
CA LEU A 233 19.96 -49.00 7.89
C LEU A 233 19.32 -50.26 8.48
N LEU A 234 18.72 -51.12 7.66
CA LEU A 234 18.14 -52.39 8.10
C LEU A 234 19.21 -53.38 8.58
N LEU A 235 20.35 -53.44 7.90
CA LEU A 235 21.49 -54.27 8.34
C LEU A 235 22.09 -53.78 9.66
N LEU A 236 22.24 -52.46 9.84
CA LEU A 236 22.67 -51.86 11.10
C LEU A 236 21.68 -52.16 12.22
N PHE A 237 20.38 -52.10 11.96
CA PHE A 237 19.34 -52.41 12.95
C PHE A 237 19.35 -53.89 13.34
N ALA A 238 19.49 -54.80 12.37
CA ALA A 238 19.60 -56.24 12.62
C ALA A 238 20.87 -56.60 13.41
N ALA A 239 22.01 -55.96 13.10
CA ALA A 239 23.24 -56.14 13.85
C ALA A 239 23.11 -55.62 15.30
N PHE A 240 22.44 -54.48 15.51
CA PHE A 240 22.17 -53.95 16.84
C PHE A 240 21.25 -54.87 17.65
N ALA A 241 20.17 -55.38 17.03
CA ALA A 241 19.26 -56.32 17.67
C ALA A 241 19.95 -57.64 18.04
N ALA A 242 20.82 -58.16 17.17
CA ALA A 242 21.62 -59.36 17.46
C ALA A 242 22.63 -59.14 18.60
N LEU A 243 23.30 -57.98 18.62
CA LEU A 243 24.24 -57.61 19.70
C LEU A 243 23.51 -57.45 21.04
N PHE A 244 22.31 -56.86 21.02
CA PHE A 244 21.46 -56.69 22.19
C PHE A 244 20.97 -58.04 22.73
N TYR A 245 20.59 -58.96 21.84
CA TYR A 245 20.17 -60.32 22.21
C TYR A 245 21.33 -61.14 22.79
N PHE A 246 22.55 -60.96 22.26
CA PHE A 246 23.74 -61.64 22.76
C PHE A 246 24.19 -61.13 24.14
N LEU A 247 24.05 -59.83 24.41
CA LEU A 247 24.30 -59.25 25.74
C LEU A 247 23.28 -59.68 26.81
N LEU A 248 22.09 -60.12 26.42
CA LEU A 248 21.04 -60.62 27.32
C LEU A 248 21.21 -62.10 27.70
N LEU A 249 22.16 -62.81 27.09
CA LEU A 249 22.41 -64.25 27.25
C LEU A 249 23.72 -64.57 28.01
N ILE A 250 24.42 -63.55 28.53
CA ILE A 250 25.61 -63.64 29.40
C ILE A 250 25.21 -63.11 30.78
#